data_AF-A0A0Q4LQK5-F1
#
_entry.id   AF-A0A0Q4LQK5-F1
#
_cell.length_a   1.000
_cell.length_b   1.000
_cell.length_c   1.000
_cell.angle_alpha   90.00
_cell.angle_beta   90.00
_cell.angle_gamma   90.00
#
_symmetry.space_group_name_H-M   'P 1'
#
loop_
_entity.id
_entity.type
_entity.pdbx_description
1 polymer ?
#
loop_
_entity_poly.entity_id
_entity_poly.type
_entity_poly.pdbx_seq_one_letter_code
_entity_poly.pdbx_strand_id
1 'polypeptide(L)'
;MPYKEREINKMYYTMGEVTEMFNVNASQIRFYEKEFDILQPKKNKKGNRLFTPEDIENLKIIFNLVDEKGFTLKGAKEHLKNNKGDVKENQRIIDSLEKLKGFLVNLAQEL
;
A
#
# COMPACT_ATOMS: atom_id res chain seq x y z
N MET A 1 8.57 -1.60 38.15
CA MET A 1 7.65 -2.00 37.06
C MET A 1 8.45 -2.07 35.77
N PRO A 2 8.41 -3.17 35.01
CA PRO A 2 9.12 -3.23 33.73
C PRO A 2 8.36 -2.34 32.75
N TYR A 3 9.03 -1.31 32.23
CA TYR A 3 8.48 -0.47 31.18
C TYR A 3 8.35 -1.33 29.92
N LYS A 4 7.11 -1.57 29.49
CA LYS A 4 6.83 -2.19 28.19
C LYS A 4 7.34 -1.22 27.13
N GLU A 5 8.43 -1.57 26.45
CA GLU A 5 8.97 -0.77 25.35
C GLU A 5 7.85 -0.53 24.34
N ARG A 6 7.48 0.74 24.16
CA ARG A 6 6.54 1.11 23.11
C ARG A 6 7.29 1.00 21.80
N GLU A 7 6.86 0.13 20.91
CA GLU A 7 7.38 0.13 19.53
C GLU A 7 7.13 1.51 18.93
N ILE A 8 8.20 2.28 18.75
CA ILE A 8 8.14 3.60 18.12
C ILE A 8 8.01 3.34 16.62
N ASN A 9 6.78 3.25 16.13
CA ASN A 9 6.53 3.19 14.70
C ASN A 9 6.94 4.53 14.07
N LYS A 10 7.98 4.46 13.24
CA LYS A 10 8.55 5.63 12.58
C LYS A 10 7.55 6.17 11.56
N MET A 11 7.16 7.44 11.73
CA MET A 11 6.12 8.05 10.90
C MET A 11 6.59 8.43 9.49
N TYR A 12 7.89 8.69 9.33
CA TYR A 12 8.47 9.09 8.06
C TYR A 12 9.88 8.53 7.87
N TYR A 13 10.19 8.15 6.64
CA TYR A 13 11.49 7.68 6.19
C TYR A 13 12.06 8.69 5.20
N THR A 14 13.37 8.92 5.28
CA THR A 14 14.11 9.79 4.36
C THR A 14 14.51 9.04 3.09
N MET A 15 14.84 9.77 2.04
CA MET A 15 15.33 9.18 0.79
C MET A 15 16.49 8.19 1.00
N GLY A 16 17.45 8.55 1.86
CA GLY A 16 18.63 7.72 2.16
C GLY A 16 18.24 6.38 2.80
N GLU A 17 17.36 6.44 3.79
CA GLU A 17 16.85 5.25 4.47
C GLU A 17 16.09 4.34 3.51
N VAL A 18 15.28 4.91 2.62
CA VAL A 18 14.56 4.13 1.59
C VAL A 18 15.55 3.47 0.62
N THR A 19 16.56 4.21 0.15
CA THR A 19 17.57 3.62 -0.75
C THR A 19 18.37 2.49 -0.10
N GLU A 20 18.67 2.59 1.19
CA GLU A 20 19.31 1.51 1.95
C GLU A 20 18.39 0.31 2.13
N MET A 21 17.11 0.52 2.47
CA MET A 21 16.14 -0.56 2.66
C MET A 21 15.94 -1.43 1.43
N PHE A 22 15.94 -0.82 0.24
CA PHE A 22 15.72 -1.51 -1.02
C PHE A 22 17.02 -1.81 -1.78
N ASN A 23 18.18 -1.38 -1.24
CA ASN A 23 19.49 -1.50 -1.88
C ASN A 23 19.52 -0.98 -3.33
N VAL A 24 18.89 0.18 -3.56
CA VAL A 24 18.79 0.82 -4.88
C VAL A 24 19.26 2.26 -4.83
N ASN A 25 19.56 2.82 -6.00
CA ASN A 25 19.91 4.23 -6.08
C ASN A 25 18.67 5.14 -5.95
N ALA A 26 18.93 6.38 -5.54
CA ALA A 26 17.89 7.40 -5.40
C ALA A 26 17.14 7.70 -6.73
N SER A 27 17.80 7.53 -7.87
CA SER A 27 17.19 7.78 -9.19
C SER A 27 16.09 6.77 -9.50
N GLN A 28 16.25 5.50 -9.11
CA GLN A 28 15.25 4.45 -9.32
C GLN A 28 13.99 4.70 -8.50
N ILE A 29 14.13 5.07 -7.22
CA ILE A 29 12.99 5.43 -6.36
C ILE A 29 12.28 6.69 -6.90
N ARG A 30 13.02 7.70 -7.38
CA ARG A 30 12.44 8.90 -8.03
C ARG A 30 11.75 8.58 -9.35
N PHE A 31 12.24 7.58 -10.06
CA PHE A 31 11.63 7.11 -11.29
C PHE A 31 10.31 6.39 -10.97
N TYR A 32 10.29 5.50 -9.99
CA TYR A 32 9.05 4.85 -9.53
C TYR A 32 8.03 5.84 -8.96
N GLU A 33 8.45 6.87 -8.23
CA GLU A 33 7.57 7.97 -7.81
C GLU A 33 6.83 8.63 -8.99
N LYS A 34 7.48 8.75 -10.15
CA LYS A 34 6.86 9.32 -11.36
C LYS A 34 5.96 8.33 -12.09
N GLU A 35 6.37 7.07 -12.15
CA GLU A 35 5.64 6.04 -12.89
C GLU A 35 4.40 5.56 -12.14
N PHE A 36 4.45 5.44 -10.82
CA PHE A 36 3.38 4.88 -10.00
C PHE A 36 2.62 5.97 -9.23
N ASP A 37 1.38 6.21 -9.65
CA ASP A 37 0.49 7.22 -9.03
C ASP A 37 0.18 6.91 -7.54
N ILE A 38 0.43 5.67 -7.10
CA ILE A 38 0.20 5.24 -5.71
C ILE A 38 1.30 5.74 -4.76
N LEU A 39 2.48 6.08 -5.30
CA LEU A 39 3.64 6.48 -4.53
C LEU A 39 3.76 8.01 -4.58
N GLN A 40 3.29 8.68 -3.53
CA GLN A 40 3.20 10.15 -3.47
C GLN A 40 3.81 10.67 -2.16
N PRO A 41 5.14 10.50 -1.98
CA PRO A 41 5.82 10.93 -0.76
C PRO A 41 5.70 12.44 -0.57
N LYS A 42 5.41 12.87 0.66
CA LYS A 42 5.29 14.29 0.99
C LYS A 42 6.66 14.97 0.88
N LYS A 43 6.68 16.21 0.40
CA LYS A 43 7.89 17.05 0.42
C LYS A 43 7.85 17.98 1.62
N ASN A 44 8.98 18.06 2.34
CA ASN A 44 9.12 19.04 3.42
C ASN A 44 9.39 20.45 2.85
N LYS A 45 9.45 21.47 3.72
CA LYS A 45 9.72 22.87 3.32
C LYS A 45 11.04 23.07 2.57
N LYS A 46 12.00 22.15 2.71
CA LYS A 46 13.31 22.17 2.04
C LYS A 46 13.32 21.38 0.72
N GLY A 47 12.20 20.75 0.34
CA GLY A 47 12.06 19.95 -0.87
C GLY A 47 12.48 18.48 -0.73
N ASN A 48 12.86 18.02 0.46
CA ASN A 48 13.21 16.61 0.70
C ASN A 48 11.95 15.76 0.81
N ARG A 49 12.01 14.55 0.22
CA ARG A 49 10.95 13.55 0.29
C ARG A 49 10.91 12.89 1.66
N LEU A 50 9.71 12.76 2.18
CA LEU A 50 9.35 12.03 3.38
C LEU A 50 8.38 10.93 2.97
N PHE A 51 8.86 9.69 3.05
CA PHE A 51 8.08 8.50 2.73
C PHE A 51 7.34 8.05 3.99
N THR A 52 6.04 7.84 3.89
CA THR A 52 5.24 7.25 4.96
C THR A 52 5.43 5.73 5.00
N PRO A 53 5.07 5.04 6.09
CA PRO A 53 5.02 3.58 6.11
C PRO A 53 4.22 2.98 4.93
N GLU A 54 3.12 3.62 4.54
CA GLU A 54 2.32 3.22 3.37
C GLU A 54 3.12 3.35 2.06
N ASP A 55 3.92 4.41 1.90
CA ASP A 55 4.82 4.54 0.74
C ASP A 55 5.85 3.40 0.69
N ILE A 56 6.35 2.96 1.85
CA ILE A 56 7.29 1.83 1.93
C ILE A 56 6.61 0.52 1.53
N GLU A 57 5.39 0.27 1.99
CA GLU A 57 4.61 -0.90 1.59
C GLU A 57 4.33 -0.89 0.08
N ASN A 58 3.94 0.26 -0.47
CA ASN A 58 3.75 0.44 -1.90
C ASN A 58 5.03 0.14 -2.69
N LEU A 59 6.19 0.63 -2.22
CA LEU A 59 7.48 0.32 -2.82
C LEU A 59 7.79 -1.19 -2.77
N LYS A 60 7.56 -1.87 -1.64
CA LYS A 60 7.74 -3.33 -1.54
C LYS A 60 6.92 -4.08 -2.59
N ILE A 61 5.66 -3.68 -2.79
CA ILE A 61 4.80 -4.31 -3.79
C ILE A 61 5.34 -4.04 -5.20
N ILE A 62 5.75 -2.80 -5.51
CA ILE A 62 6.33 -2.44 -6.81
C ILE A 62 7.58 -3.28 -7.09
N PHE A 63 8.50 -3.37 -6.14
CA PHE A 63 9.72 -4.17 -6.29
C PHE A 63 9.43 -5.66 -6.49
N ASN A 64 8.53 -6.24 -5.72
CA ASN A 64 8.11 -7.64 -5.92
C ASN A 64 7.52 -7.85 -7.34
N LEU A 65 6.65 -6.95 -7.80
CA LEU A 65 6.05 -7.08 -9.14
C LEU A 65 7.11 -7.01 -10.24
N VAL A 66 8.07 -6.10 -10.15
CA VAL A 66 9.06 -5.88 -11.21
C VAL A 66 10.19 -6.91 -11.13
N ASP A 67 10.76 -7.15 -9.95
CA ASP A 67 11.98 -7.95 -9.79
C ASP A 67 11.69 -9.43 -9.59
N GLU A 68 10.68 -9.80 -8.77
CA GLU A 68 10.37 -11.20 -8.49
C GLU A 68 9.42 -11.79 -9.54
N LYS A 69 8.38 -11.04 -9.93
CA LYS A 69 7.38 -11.53 -10.89
C LYS A 69 7.67 -11.15 -12.34
N GLY A 70 8.71 -10.36 -12.59
CA GLY A 70 9.15 -9.98 -13.94
C GLY A 70 8.14 -9.14 -14.73
N PHE A 71 7.25 -8.41 -14.05
CA PHE A 71 6.32 -7.52 -14.73
C PHE A 71 7.08 -6.35 -15.37
N THR A 72 6.63 -5.95 -16.56
CA THR A 72 7.02 -4.64 -17.10
C THR A 72 6.45 -3.53 -16.21
N LEU A 73 7.07 -2.36 -16.18
CA LEU A 73 6.59 -1.21 -15.39
C LEU A 73 5.13 -0.87 -15.70
N LYS A 74 4.75 -0.93 -16.97
CA LYS A 74 3.37 -0.72 -17.40
C LYS A 74 2.43 -1.80 -16.85
N GLY A 75 2.83 -3.07 -16.92
CA GLY A 75 2.06 -4.19 -16.37
C GLY A 75 1.91 -4.11 -14.85
N ALA A 76 2.97 -3.73 -14.13
CA ALA A 76 2.93 -3.51 -12.69
C ALA A 76 1.99 -2.34 -12.34
N LYS A 77 2.00 -1.25 -13.13
CA LYS A 77 1.10 -0.11 -12.95
C LYS A 77 -0.37 -0.51 -13.14
N GLU A 78 -0.68 -1.26 -14.19
CA GLU A 78 -2.02 -1.79 -14.42
C GLU A 78 -2.46 -2.75 -13.32
N HIS A 79 -1.58 -3.64 -12.89
CA HIS A 79 -1.86 -4.57 -11.79
C HIS A 79 -2.18 -3.85 -10.47
N LEU A 80 -1.43 -2.80 -10.13
CA LEU A 80 -1.66 -1.97 -8.94
C LEU A 80 -2.95 -1.14 -9.05
N LYS A 81 -3.26 -0.62 -10.23
CA LYS A 81 -4.49 0.14 -10.48
C LYS A 81 -5.74 -0.75 -10.38
N ASN A 82 -5.66 -1.96 -10.93
CA ASN A 82 -6.77 -2.92 -10.93
C ASN A 82 -7.01 -3.51 -9.53
N ASN A 83 -5.94 -3.80 -8.76
CA ASN A 83 -6.08 -4.31 -7.38
C ASN A 83 -6.67 -3.31 -6.38
N LYS A 84 -6.46 -2.00 -6.55
CA LYS A 84 -7.18 -0.99 -5.74
C LYS A 84 -8.68 -1.00 -5.99
N GLY A 85 -9.10 -1.41 -7.19
CA GLY A 85 -10.49 -1.70 -7.53
C GLY A 85 -10.99 -2.95 -6.82
N ASP A 86 -10.26 -4.07 -6.95
CA ASP A 86 -10.66 -5.37 -6.37
C ASP A 86 -10.83 -5.35 -4.85
N VAL A 87 -9.98 -4.66 -4.09
CA VAL A 87 -10.16 -4.61 -2.63
C VAL A 87 -11.45 -3.87 -2.25
N LYS A 88 -11.79 -2.79 -2.96
CA LYS A 88 -13.05 -2.07 -2.78
C LYS A 88 -14.26 -2.82 -3.34
N GLU A 89 -14.09 -3.57 -4.43
CA GLU A 89 -15.11 -4.43 -5.02
C GLU A 89 -15.43 -5.59 -4.07
N ASN A 90 -14.41 -6.26 -3.57
CA ASN A 90 -14.51 -7.36 -2.61
C ASN A 90 -15.14 -6.89 -1.30
N GLN A 91 -14.77 -5.72 -0.79
CA GLN A 91 -15.44 -5.17 0.40
C GLN A 91 -16.93 -4.89 0.13
N ARG A 92 -17.28 -4.34 -1.04
CA ARG A 92 -18.68 -4.12 -1.42
C ARG A 92 -19.47 -5.42 -1.56
N ILE A 93 -18.85 -6.48 -2.08
CA ILE A 93 -19.45 -7.81 -2.20
C ILE A 93 -19.67 -8.41 -0.80
N ILE A 94 -18.69 -8.32 0.09
CA ILE A 94 -18.79 -8.79 1.48
C ILE A 94 -19.94 -8.08 2.20
N ASP A 95 -20.00 -6.75 2.15
CA ASP A 95 -21.06 -5.96 2.79
C ASP A 95 -22.46 -6.34 2.26
N SER A 96 -22.56 -6.68 0.97
CA SER A 96 -23.82 -7.12 0.35
C SER A 96 -24.23 -8.52 0.80
N LEU A 97 -23.27 -9.44 0.93
CA LEU A 97 -23.50 -10.81 1.42
C LEU A 97 -23.89 -10.81 2.91
N GLU A 98 -23.29 -9.95 3.73
CA GLU A 98 -23.66 -9.80 5.14
C GLU A 98 -25.08 -9.28 5.31
N LYS A 99 -25.49 -8.28 4.52
CA LYS A 99 -26.87 -7.78 4.50
C LYS A 99 -27.88 -8.87 4.10
N LEU A 100 -27.57 -9.62 3.04
CA LEU A 100 -28.42 -10.75 2.61
C LEU A 100 -28.53 -11.82 3.69
N LYS A 101 -27.42 -12.19 4.32
CA LYS A 101 -27.42 -13.13 5.44
C LYS A 101 -28.29 -12.63 6.59
N GLY A 102 -28.14 -11.37 6.99
CA GLY A 102 -28.96 -10.77 8.05
C GLY A 102 -30.45 -10.77 7.72
N PHE A 103 -30.81 -10.44 6.48
CA PHE A 103 -32.20 -10.49 6.01
C PHE A 103 -32.79 -11.91 6.08
N LEU A 104 -32.07 -12.91 5.58
CA LEU A 104 -32.52 -14.30 5.60
C LEU A 104 -32.65 -14.85 7.02
N VAL A 105 -31.74 -14.48 7.93
CA VAL A 105 -31.82 -14.87 9.34
C VAL A 105 -33.03 -14.24 10.02
N ASN A 106 -33.31 -12.96 9.78
CA ASN A 106 -34.49 -12.30 10.33
C ASN A 106 -35.79 -12.95 9.81
N LEU A 107 -35.88 -13.23 8.51
CA LEU A 107 -37.04 -13.91 7.92
C LEU A 107 -37.27 -15.30 8.52
N ALA A 108 -36.19 -16.03 8.83
CA ALA A 108 -36.27 -17.34 9.46
C ALA A 108 -36.65 -17.28 10.95
N GLN A 109 -36.53 -16.14 11.62
CA GLN A 109 -36.95 -15.95 13.02
C GLN A 109 -38.40 -15.47 13.15
N GLU A 110 -38.99 -14.93 12.06
CA GLU A 110 -40.39 -14.48 12.03
C GLU A 110 -41.38 -15.57 11.59
N LEU A 111 -40.90 -16.78 11.27
CA LEU A 111 -41.70 -17.99 10.98
C LEU A 111 -41.62 -18.98 12.14
#